data_AF-A0A955VVL2-F1
#
_entry.id   AF-A0A955VVL2-F1
#
_cell.length_a   1.000
_cell.length_b   1.000
_cell.length_c   1.000
_cell.angle_alpha   90.00
_cell.angle_beta   90.00
_cell.angle_gamma   90.00
#
_symmetry.space_group_name_H-M   'P 1'
#
loop_
_entity.id
_entity.type
_entity.pdbx_description
1 polymer ?
#
loop_
_entity_poly.entity_id
_entity_poly.type
_entity_poly.pdbx_seq_one_letter_code
_entity_poly.pdbx_strand_id
1 'polypeptide(L)'
;RGTNETEARVHESLERLFADHDDKLKLPSTHVIYTVPPWLRIRRPNIGSPYSGAGLLTLPAQKVRAYVDDGDGQPYAPGIERLVQLVGKRTDWSVVLGDRDALEELILATGGHLRDLVRVLQTVALEARTLPASADARRAALERLRAQFTPIPHEDVRWLARIARSHEAELRDLEGLGSLARYFDSHLVLCYQNGSEWYDVHPIVRDVV
;
A
#
# COMPACT_ATOMS: atom_id res chain seq x y z
N ARG A 1 15.86 -9.90 -1.14
CA ARG A 1 15.90 -8.52 -1.64
C ARG A 1 17.26 -8.31 -2.28
N GLY A 2 17.34 -7.95 -3.56
CA GLY A 2 18.61 -7.66 -4.23
C GLY A 2 19.22 -6.37 -3.68
N THR A 3 20.54 -6.23 -3.78
CA THR A 3 21.20 -4.92 -3.65
C THR A 3 20.96 -4.10 -4.91
N ASN A 4 21.16 -2.77 -4.87
CA ASN A 4 21.02 -1.90 -6.05
C ASN A 4 21.84 -2.41 -7.26
N GLU A 5 22.98 -3.07 -7.02
CA GLU A 5 23.84 -3.66 -8.06
C GLU A 5 23.23 -4.89 -8.76
N THR A 6 22.22 -5.53 -8.17
CA THR A 6 21.58 -6.75 -8.70
C THR A 6 20.09 -6.61 -8.97
N GLU A 7 19.50 -5.43 -8.74
CA GLU A 7 18.06 -5.18 -8.87
C GLU A 7 17.53 -5.59 -10.25
N ALA A 8 18.18 -5.15 -11.33
CA ALA A 8 17.78 -5.50 -12.69
C ALA A 8 17.82 -7.02 -12.93
N ARG A 9 18.84 -7.72 -12.41
CA ARG A 9 18.96 -9.18 -12.52
C ARG A 9 17.91 -9.91 -11.70
N VAL A 10 17.54 -9.37 -10.53
CA VAL A 10 16.45 -9.92 -9.70
C VAL A 10 15.12 -9.73 -10.40
N HIS A 11 14.86 -8.55 -10.97
CA HIS A 11 13.64 -8.29 -11.73
C HIS A 11 13.52 -9.23 -12.93
N GLU A 12 14.59 -9.40 -13.71
CA GLU A 12 14.65 -10.34 -14.82
C GLU A 12 14.45 -11.79 -14.35
N SER A 13 15.06 -12.19 -13.23
CA SER A 13 14.89 -13.53 -12.69
C SER A 13 13.46 -13.82 -12.23
N LEU A 14 12.79 -12.85 -11.61
CA LEU A 14 11.38 -12.97 -11.21
C LEU A 14 10.49 -13.07 -12.44
N GLU A 15 10.75 -12.24 -13.45
CA GLU A 15 10.04 -12.28 -14.73
C GLU A 15 10.17 -13.65 -15.38
N ARG A 16 11.38 -14.17 -15.53
CA ARG A 16 11.62 -15.50 -16.11
C ARG A 16 10.97 -16.61 -15.30
N LEU A 17 11.03 -16.54 -13.97
CA LEU A 17 10.41 -17.54 -13.10
C LEU A 17 8.90 -17.60 -13.30
N PHE A 18 8.23 -16.45 -13.36
CA PHE A 18 6.78 -16.40 -13.44
C PHE A 18 6.22 -16.42 -14.87
N ALA A 19 7.00 -16.06 -15.88
CA ALA A 19 6.57 -16.02 -17.28
C ALA A 19 7.02 -17.25 -18.08
N ASP A 20 8.29 -17.64 -17.95
CA ASP A 20 8.92 -18.65 -18.82
C ASP A 20 9.01 -20.04 -18.14
N HIS A 21 8.76 -20.09 -16.83
CA HIS A 21 8.89 -21.28 -16.00
C HIS A 21 7.64 -21.51 -15.13
N ASP A 22 6.47 -21.11 -15.62
CA ASP A 22 5.19 -21.27 -14.93
C ASP A 22 4.83 -22.73 -14.66
N ASP A 23 5.23 -23.63 -15.56
CA ASP A 23 5.09 -25.08 -15.45
C ASP A 23 5.76 -25.62 -14.17
N LYS A 24 6.93 -25.10 -13.82
CA LYS A 24 7.68 -25.50 -12.62
C LYS A 24 7.03 -25.03 -11.32
N LEU A 25 6.14 -24.05 -11.40
CA LEU A 25 5.39 -23.51 -10.27
C LEU A 25 4.03 -24.20 -10.08
N LYS A 26 3.66 -25.14 -10.96
CA LYS A 26 2.44 -25.96 -10.85
C LYS A 26 2.75 -27.26 -10.12
N LEU A 27 2.72 -27.21 -8.79
CA LEU A 27 2.99 -28.36 -7.94
C LEU A 27 1.83 -29.36 -7.96
N PRO A 28 2.06 -30.64 -8.34
CA PRO A 28 1.00 -31.65 -8.36
C PRO A 28 0.32 -31.79 -6.99
N SER A 29 -1.01 -31.94 -7.00
CA SER A 29 -1.84 -32.18 -5.81
C SER A 29 -1.72 -31.10 -4.71
N THR A 30 -1.28 -29.89 -5.06
CA THR A 30 -1.08 -28.80 -4.09
C THR A 30 -1.77 -27.52 -4.57
N HIS A 31 -2.56 -26.90 -3.69
CA HIS A 31 -3.04 -25.54 -3.91
C HIS A 31 -1.97 -24.54 -3.47
N VAL A 32 -1.46 -23.73 -4.39
CA VAL A 32 -0.42 -22.74 -4.12
C VAL A 32 -0.94 -21.34 -4.42
N ILE A 33 -0.68 -20.40 -3.52
CA ILE A 33 -0.91 -18.97 -3.73
C ILE A 33 0.46 -18.31 -3.85
N TYR A 34 0.74 -17.74 -5.03
CA TYR A 34 1.92 -16.93 -5.25
C TYR A 34 1.59 -15.45 -5.09
N THR A 35 2.41 -14.75 -4.30
CA THR A 35 2.38 -13.30 -4.23
C THR A 35 3.56 -12.75 -5.01
N VAL A 36 3.28 -11.93 -6.01
CA VAL A 36 4.30 -11.27 -6.84
C VAL A 36 4.29 -9.76 -6.60
N PRO A 37 5.42 -9.07 -6.84
CA PRO A 37 5.45 -7.62 -6.74
C PRO A 37 4.48 -6.94 -7.71
N PRO A 38 3.81 -5.84 -7.32
CA PRO A 38 2.84 -5.15 -8.18
C PRO A 38 3.40 -4.67 -9.51
N TRP A 39 4.69 -4.35 -9.58
CA TRP A 39 5.36 -3.90 -10.81
C TRP A 39 5.47 -4.99 -11.88
N LEU A 40 5.38 -6.28 -11.52
CA LEU A 40 5.58 -7.38 -12.47
C LEU A 40 4.52 -7.38 -13.57
N ARG A 41 3.27 -7.03 -13.23
CA ARG A 41 2.16 -6.95 -14.21
C ARG A 41 2.30 -5.78 -15.19
N ILE A 42 3.03 -4.72 -14.81
CA ILE A 42 3.32 -3.58 -15.68
C ILE A 42 4.31 -4.02 -16.77
N ARG A 43 5.34 -4.77 -16.37
CA ARG A 43 6.36 -5.30 -17.28
C ARG A 43 5.85 -6.46 -18.12
N ARG A 44 5.00 -7.33 -17.55
CA ARG A 44 4.37 -8.46 -18.21
C ARG A 44 2.86 -8.44 -17.99
N PRO A 45 2.11 -7.76 -18.86
CA PRO A 45 0.66 -7.86 -18.88
C PRO A 45 0.22 -9.33 -18.96
N ASN A 46 -0.86 -9.69 -18.27
CA ASN A 46 -1.43 -11.04 -18.23
C ASN A 46 -0.54 -12.13 -17.59
N ILE A 47 0.48 -11.77 -16.80
CA ILE A 47 1.37 -12.73 -16.11
C ILE A 47 0.62 -13.80 -15.26
N GLY A 48 -0.60 -13.50 -14.81
CA GLY A 48 -1.42 -14.46 -14.04
C GLY A 48 -2.15 -15.51 -14.87
N SER A 49 -2.29 -15.31 -16.19
CA SER A 49 -3.09 -16.18 -17.07
C SER A 49 -2.65 -17.66 -17.08
N PRO A 50 -1.34 -17.99 -17.03
CA PRO A 50 -0.90 -19.39 -16.96
C PRO A 50 -1.23 -20.09 -15.63
N TYR A 51 -1.49 -19.34 -14.56
CA TYR A 51 -1.70 -19.86 -13.20
C TYR A 51 -3.16 -19.99 -12.83
N SER A 52 -3.92 -18.93 -13.10
CA SER A 52 -5.34 -18.88 -12.82
C SER A 52 -6.02 -18.27 -14.04
N GLY A 53 -7.09 -18.92 -14.52
CA GLY A 53 -7.90 -18.37 -15.62
C GLY A 53 -8.51 -17.00 -15.31
N ALA A 54 -8.47 -16.56 -14.05
CA ALA A 54 -8.90 -15.24 -13.58
C ALA A 54 -7.81 -14.16 -13.64
N GLY A 55 -6.58 -14.49 -14.05
CA GLY A 55 -5.46 -13.56 -14.10
C GLY A 55 -4.82 -13.29 -12.72
N LEU A 56 -4.15 -12.14 -12.60
CA LEU A 56 -3.49 -11.73 -11.36
C LEU A 56 -4.48 -10.97 -10.47
N LEU A 57 -4.68 -11.45 -9.25
CA LEU A 57 -5.49 -10.75 -8.26
C LEU A 57 -4.66 -9.68 -7.54
N THR A 58 -5.18 -8.46 -7.49
CA THR A 58 -4.57 -7.35 -6.76
C THR A 58 -5.31 -7.14 -5.46
N LEU A 59 -4.58 -6.89 -4.37
CA LEU A 59 -5.13 -6.50 -3.09
C LEU A 59 -4.98 -4.99 -2.93
N PRO A 60 -5.97 -4.19 -3.39
CA PRO A 60 -5.90 -2.74 -3.30
C PRO A 60 -6.02 -2.25 -1.85
N ALA A 61 -5.51 -1.05 -1.59
CA ALA A 61 -5.89 -0.27 -0.44
C ALA A 61 -7.39 0.09 -0.52
N GLN A 62 -8.02 0.21 0.64
CA GLN A 62 -9.41 0.64 0.71
C GLN A 62 -9.47 2.15 0.47
N LYS A 63 -10.27 2.61 -0.49
CA LYS A 63 -10.48 4.06 -0.70
C LYS A 63 -11.08 4.69 0.55
N VAL A 64 -10.38 5.67 1.15
CA VAL A 64 -10.82 6.40 2.36
C VAL A 64 -10.96 7.90 2.14
N ARG A 65 -10.58 8.40 0.96
CA ARG A 65 -10.78 9.79 0.52
C ARG A 65 -11.38 9.82 -0.88
N ALA A 66 -12.15 10.85 -1.18
CA ALA A 66 -12.61 11.13 -2.53
C ALA A 66 -11.43 11.47 -3.45
N TYR A 67 -11.66 11.32 -4.75
CA TYR A 67 -10.70 11.76 -5.76
C TYR A 67 -10.96 13.25 -6.00
N VAL A 68 -9.90 14.06 -6.05
CA VAL A 68 -9.92 15.46 -6.50
C VAL A 68 -8.63 15.71 -7.28
N ASP A 69 -8.69 16.53 -8.33
CA ASP A 69 -7.52 16.80 -9.19
C ASP A 69 -6.39 17.57 -8.46
N ASP A 70 -6.72 18.20 -7.32
CA ASP A 70 -5.76 18.90 -6.48
C ASP A 70 -6.16 18.83 -4.99
N GLY A 71 -5.18 18.52 -4.14
CA GLY A 71 -5.32 18.44 -2.69
C GLY A 71 -5.91 17.12 -2.14
N ASP A 72 -6.27 17.15 -0.85
CA ASP A 72 -6.90 16.02 -0.19
C ASP A 72 -8.41 16.01 -0.43
N GLY A 73 -8.88 14.94 -1.08
CA GLY A 73 -10.30 14.71 -1.18
C GLY A 73 -10.94 14.51 0.19
N GLN A 74 -12.23 14.86 0.26
CA GLN A 74 -13.04 14.69 1.46
C GLN A 74 -13.05 13.22 1.91
N PRO A 75 -13.11 12.94 3.22
CA PRO A 75 -13.24 11.57 3.74
C PRO A 75 -14.36 10.79 3.03
N TYR A 76 -14.06 9.58 2.60
CA TYR A 76 -14.99 8.70 1.89
C TYR A 76 -15.62 7.70 2.86
N ALA A 77 -16.77 8.10 3.44
CA ALA A 77 -17.46 7.36 4.49
C ALA A 77 -17.67 5.87 4.21
N PRO A 78 -18.09 5.41 3.01
CA PRO A 78 -18.30 3.98 2.77
C PRO A 78 -17.04 3.14 2.97
N GLY A 79 -15.86 3.67 2.61
CA GLY A 79 -14.60 2.95 2.81
C GLY A 79 -14.11 2.97 4.25
N ILE A 80 -14.31 4.10 4.93
CA ILE A 80 -13.99 4.24 6.37
C ILE A 80 -14.83 3.26 7.18
N GLU A 81 -16.14 3.17 6.93
CA GLU A 81 -17.03 2.22 7.61
C GLU A 81 -16.58 0.76 7.45
N ARG A 82 -16.11 0.38 6.26
CA ARG A 82 -15.59 -0.97 6.02
C ARG A 82 -14.35 -1.27 6.86
N LEU A 83 -13.47 -0.28 7.02
CA LEU A 83 -12.28 -0.43 7.85
C LEU A 83 -12.62 -0.42 9.35
N VAL A 84 -13.57 0.40 9.78
CA VAL A 84 -14.10 0.36 11.17
C VAL A 84 -14.66 -1.03 11.49
N GLN A 85 -15.48 -1.60 10.60
CA GLN A 85 -16.01 -2.96 10.74
C GLN A 85 -14.89 -4.00 10.74
N LEU A 86 -13.89 -3.86 9.88
CA LEU A 86 -12.75 -4.77 9.83
C LEU A 86 -11.98 -4.76 11.15
N VAL A 87 -11.69 -3.57 11.69
CA VAL A 87 -10.97 -3.43 12.96
C VAL A 87 -11.81 -3.99 14.11
N GLY A 88 -13.12 -3.72 14.13
CA GLY A 88 -14.06 -4.27 15.11
C GLY A 88 -14.14 -5.81 15.13
N LYS A 89 -13.91 -6.47 13.99
CA LYS A 89 -13.79 -7.94 13.93
C LYS A 89 -12.51 -8.49 14.55
N ARG A 90 -11.48 -7.65 14.73
CA ARG A 90 -10.17 -8.06 15.26
C ARG A 90 -9.99 -7.71 16.72
N THR A 91 -10.55 -6.59 17.17
CA THR A 91 -10.44 -6.11 18.54
C THR A 91 -11.57 -5.15 18.86
N ASP A 92 -11.89 -5.02 20.15
CA ASP A 92 -12.70 -3.90 20.63
C ASP A 92 -11.85 -2.63 20.62
N TRP A 93 -11.87 -1.92 19.50
CA TRP A 93 -11.09 -0.70 19.31
C TRP A 93 -11.59 0.45 20.19
N SER A 94 -12.83 0.39 20.70
CA SER A 94 -13.37 1.45 21.57
C SER A 94 -12.67 1.45 22.93
N VAL A 95 -12.23 0.28 23.42
CA VAL A 95 -11.41 0.18 24.63
C VAL A 95 -10.00 0.75 24.38
N VAL A 96 -9.44 0.52 23.19
CA VAL A 96 -8.07 0.96 22.86
C VAL A 96 -8.01 2.45 22.55
N LEU A 97 -8.97 2.98 21.79
CA LEU A 97 -8.93 4.32 21.22
C LEU A 97 -9.94 5.29 21.85
N GLY A 98 -10.96 4.77 22.55
CA GLY A 98 -11.94 5.55 23.30
C GLY A 98 -13.12 5.99 22.45
N ASP A 99 -12.83 6.60 21.31
CA ASP A 99 -13.84 7.11 20.39
C ASP A 99 -13.55 6.75 18.93
N ARG A 100 -14.57 6.99 18.11
CA ARG A 100 -14.55 6.68 16.69
C ARG A 100 -13.63 7.62 15.90
N ASP A 101 -13.56 8.89 16.29
CA ASP A 101 -12.74 9.90 15.59
C ASP A 101 -11.26 9.53 15.65
N ALA A 102 -10.81 9.01 16.80
CA ALA A 102 -9.46 8.47 16.97
C ALA A 102 -9.16 7.28 16.05
N LEU A 103 -10.16 6.44 15.72
CA LEU A 103 -9.98 5.36 14.75
C LEU A 103 -9.96 5.89 13.31
N GLU A 104 -10.85 6.82 12.99
CA GLU A 104 -10.90 7.45 11.66
C GLU A 104 -9.62 8.22 11.34
N GLU A 105 -9.02 8.88 12.34
CA GLU A 105 -7.70 9.51 12.25
C GLU A 105 -6.64 8.52 11.72
N LEU A 106 -6.54 7.33 12.33
CA LEU A 106 -5.55 6.32 11.93
C LEU A 106 -5.87 5.72 10.54
N ILE A 107 -7.15 5.51 10.24
CA ILE A 107 -7.62 5.03 8.93
C ILE A 107 -7.21 6.01 7.82
N LEU A 108 -7.43 7.30 8.03
CA LEU A 108 -7.11 8.35 7.06
C LEU A 108 -5.60 8.52 6.91
N ALA A 109 -4.85 8.49 8.02
CA ALA A 109 -3.39 8.61 7.99
C ALA A 109 -2.69 7.45 7.26
N THR A 110 -3.30 6.27 7.25
CA THR A 110 -2.79 5.06 6.57
C THR A 110 -3.31 4.91 5.14
N GLY A 111 -4.17 5.82 4.65
CA GLY A 111 -4.74 5.74 3.30
C GLY A 111 -5.57 4.49 3.04
N GLY A 112 -6.07 3.83 4.09
CA GLY A 112 -6.76 2.54 3.97
C GLY A 112 -5.85 1.37 3.58
N HIS A 113 -4.52 1.52 3.69
CA HIS A 113 -3.59 0.41 3.61
C HIS A 113 -3.69 -0.47 4.85
N LEU A 114 -4.29 -1.66 4.68
CA LEU A 114 -4.66 -2.54 5.79
C LEU A 114 -3.49 -2.92 6.70
N ARG A 115 -2.31 -3.20 6.11
CA ARG A 115 -1.14 -3.61 6.88
C ARG A 115 -0.66 -2.48 7.80
N ASP A 116 -0.56 -1.26 7.28
CA ASP A 116 -0.09 -0.15 8.09
C ASP A 116 -1.12 0.30 9.12
N LEU A 117 -2.42 0.24 8.80
CA LEU A 117 -3.50 0.47 9.79
C LEU A 117 -3.35 -0.48 10.99
N VAL A 118 -3.18 -1.77 10.73
CA VAL A 118 -3.03 -2.78 11.80
C VAL A 118 -1.74 -2.58 12.58
N ARG A 119 -0.63 -2.23 11.90
CA ARG A 119 0.65 -1.96 12.57
C ARG A 119 0.58 -0.72 13.46
N VAL A 120 -0.09 0.34 13.02
CA VAL A 120 -0.30 1.56 13.83
C VAL A 120 -1.16 1.23 15.04
N LEU A 121 -2.29 0.53 14.85
CA LEU A 121 -3.14 0.09 15.97
C LEU A 121 -2.38 -0.76 16.99
N GLN A 122 -1.56 -1.71 16.51
CA GLN A 122 -0.70 -2.52 17.38
C GLN A 122 0.31 -1.65 18.13
N THR A 123 0.94 -0.70 17.45
CA THR A 123 1.90 0.23 18.07
C THR A 123 1.23 1.07 19.16
N VAL A 124 0.04 1.61 18.89
CA VAL A 124 -0.76 2.35 19.88
C VAL A 124 -1.08 1.47 21.09
N ALA A 125 -1.55 0.25 20.87
CA ALA A 125 -1.90 -0.67 21.96
C ALA A 125 -0.68 -1.08 22.81
N LEU A 126 0.50 -1.24 22.20
CA LEU A 126 1.72 -1.61 22.92
C LEU A 126 2.35 -0.46 23.70
N GLU A 127 2.15 0.78 23.25
CA GLU A 127 2.79 1.96 23.85
C GLU A 127 1.86 2.78 24.76
N ALA A 128 0.56 2.50 24.73
CA ALA A 128 -0.40 3.11 25.61
C ALA A 128 -0.08 2.80 27.08
N ARG A 129 0.14 3.85 27.88
CA ARG A 129 0.32 3.74 29.33
C ARG A 129 -1.00 3.56 30.08
N THR A 130 -2.08 4.04 29.47
CA THR A 130 -3.46 3.97 29.96
C THR A 130 -4.38 3.74 28.78
N LEU A 131 -5.53 3.11 29.03
CA LEU A 131 -6.59 2.97 28.04
C LEU A 131 -7.81 3.82 28.44
N PRO A 132 -8.46 4.51 27.49
CA PRO A 132 -8.08 4.65 26.08
C PRO A 132 -6.73 5.35 25.86
N ALA A 133 -6.07 5.03 24.75
CA ALA A 133 -4.78 5.59 24.38
C ALA A 133 -4.88 7.11 24.12
N SER A 134 -3.93 7.87 24.66
CA SER A 134 -3.89 9.32 24.48
C SER A 134 -3.60 9.71 23.03
N ALA A 135 -3.96 10.95 22.67
CA ALA A 135 -3.59 11.53 21.37
C ALA A 135 -2.06 11.50 21.13
N ASP A 136 -1.26 11.66 22.19
CA ASP A 136 0.20 11.58 22.10
C ASP A 136 0.69 10.18 21.72
N ALA A 137 0.07 9.12 22.26
CA ALA A 137 0.41 7.75 21.89
C ALA A 137 0.07 7.46 20.42
N ARG A 138 -1.08 7.95 19.94
CA ARG A 138 -1.46 7.83 18.52
C ARG A 138 -0.51 8.59 17.61
N ARG A 139 -0.19 9.83 17.95
CA ARG A 139 0.77 10.67 17.23
C ARG A 139 2.15 10.01 17.16
N ALA A 140 2.65 9.48 18.28
CA ALA A 140 3.94 8.77 18.30
C ALA A 140 3.94 7.53 17.40
N ALA A 141 2.83 6.77 17.37
CA ALA A 141 2.68 5.63 16.47
C ALA A 141 2.70 6.04 14.99
N LEU A 142 2.01 7.14 14.64
CA LEU A 142 2.00 7.69 13.29
C LEU A 142 3.38 8.24 12.88
N GLU A 143 4.10 8.91 13.78
CA GLU A 143 5.48 9.38 13.51
C GLU A 143 6.44 8.20 13.28
N ARG A 144 6.29 7.09 14.03
CA ARG A 144 7.06 5.88 13.78
C ARG A 144 6.73 5.24 12.44
N LEU A 145 5.46 5.30 12.01
CA LEU A 145 5.09 4.88 10.65
C LEU A 145 5.79 5.79 9.63
N ARG A 146 5.68 7.12 9.78
CA ARG A 146 6.28 8.13 8.91
C ARG A 146 7.79 7.94 8.74
N ALA A 147 8.50 7.66 9.82
CA ALA A 147 9.96 7.43 9.81
C ALA A 147 10.40 6.24 8.95
N GLN A 148 9.50 5.35 8.54
CA GLN A 148 9.81 4.27 7.60
C GLN A 148 9.82 4.72 6.13
N PHE A 149 9.26 5.90 5.85
CA PHE A 149 9.14 6.46 4.51
C PHE A 149 10.10 7.64 4.28
N THR A 150 10.62 8.26 5.33
CA THR A 150 11.47 9.45 5.25
C THR A 150 12.92 9.18 5.65
N PRO A 151 13.91 9.91 5.10
CA PRO A 151 13.78 10.97 4.09
C PRO A 151 13.52 10.42 2.68
N ILE A 152 12.79 11.20 1.87
CA ILE A 152 12.53 10.89 0.45
C ILE A 152 13.44 11.75 -0.42
N PRO A 153 14.21 11.18 -1.36
CA PRO A 153 15.01 11.94 -2.33
C PRO A 153 14.18 12.98 -3.11
N HIS A 154 14.74 14.15 -3.38
CA HIS A 154 14.02 15.23 -4.09
C HIS A 154 13.49 14.83 -5.47
N GLU A 155 14.17 13.94 -6.18
CA GLU A 155 13.70 13.43 -7.47
C GLU A 155 12.48 12.53 -7.33
N ASP A 156 12.44 11.71 -6.29
CA ASP A 156 11.30 10.86 -5.97
C ASP A 156 10.11 11.71 -5.56
N VAL A 157 10.32 12.71 -4.71
CA VAL A 157 9.29 13.70 -4.32
C VAL A 157 8.60 14.29 -5.57
N ARG A 158 9.38 14.71 -6.57
CA ARG A 158 8.82 15.26 -7.82
C ARG A 158 7.99 14.24 -8.61
N TRP A 159 8.32 12.95 -8.56
CA TRP A 159 7.53 11.91 -9.19
C TRP A 159 6.26 11.63 -8.40
N LEU A 160 6.39 11.40 -7.09
CA LEU A 160 5.26 11.19 -6.18
C LEU A 160 4.24 12.33 -6.31
N ALA A 161 4.69 13.58 -6.47
CA ALA A 161 3.82 14.74 -6.66
C ALA A 161 3.03 14.69 -7.98
N ARG A 162 3.58 14.06 -9.02
CA ARG A 162 2.82 13.82 -10.25
C ARG A 162 1.78 12.72 -10.03
N ILE A 163 2.16 11.61 -9.38
CA ILE A 163 1.22 10.52 -9.05
C ILE A 163 0.07 11.03 -8.20
N ALA A 164 0.35 11.85 -7.18
CA ALA A 164 -0.66 12.43 -6.30
C ALA A 164 -1.66 13.35 -7.03
N ARG A 165 -1.26 13.95 -8.17
CA ARG A 165 -2.13 14.80 -8.99
C ARG A 165 -2.87 14.05 -10.07
N SER A 166 -2.20 13.15 -10.80
CA SER A 166 -2.81 12.46 -11.94
C SER A 166 -3.51 11.17 -11.52
N HIS A 167 -3.16 10.61 -10.36
CA HIS A 167 -3.57 9.29 -9.89
C HIS A 167 -3.21 8.13 -10.84
N GLU A 168 -2.26 8.38 -11.73
CA GLU A 168 -1.66 7.40 -12.62
C GLU A 168 -0.26 7.02 -12.13
N ALA A 169 0.29 5.93 -12.65
CA ALA A 169 1.64 5.50 -12.30
C ALA A 169 2.74 6.49 -12.76
N GLU A 170 2.41 7.42 -13.67
CA GLU A 170 3.34 8.42 -14.22
C GLU A 170 4.59 7.79 -14.86
N LEU A 171 4.43 6.56 -15.36
CA LEU A 171 5.47 5.80 -16.03
C LEU A 171 5.42 6.09 -17.53
N ARG A 172 6.43 6.79 -18.06
CA ARG A 172 6.52 7.12 -19.49
C ARG A 172 7.08 5.96 -20.32
N ASP A 173 8.03 5.23 -19.75
CA ASP A 173 8.74 4.12 -20.36
C ASP A 173 9.19 3.12 -19.27
N LEU A 174 9.82 2.02 -19.68
CA LEU A 174 10.29 0.99 -18.76
C LEU A 174 11.58 1.37 -18.00
N GLU A 175 12.26 2.47 -18.35
CA GLU A 175 13.45 2.93 -17.62
C GLU A 175 13.07 3.34 -16.20
N GLY A 176 11.91 3.98 -16.08
CA GLY A 176 11.32 4.39 -14.82
C GLY A 176 10.79 3.26 -13.92
N LEU A 177 10.74 2.02 -14.41
CA LEU A 177 10.09 0.91 -13.71
C LEU A 177 10.77 0.55 -12.39
N GLY A 178 12.09 0.68 -12.29
CA GLY A 178 12.82 0.41 -11.03
C GLY A 178 12.40 1.36 -9.90
N SER A 179 12.31 2.66 -10.19
CA SER A 179 11.82 3.64 -9.22
C SER A 179 10.36 3.39 -8.83
N LEU A 180 9.49 3.12 -9.80
CA LEU A 180 8.09 2.79 -9.52
C LEU A 180 7.96 1.49 -8.71
N ALA A 181 8.74 0.46 -9.03
CA ALA A 181 8.82 -0.79 -8.28
C ALA A 181 9.21 -0.52 -6.82
N ARG A 182 10.24 0.30 -6.59
CA ARG A 182 10.64 0.72 -5.25
C ARG A 182 9.52 1.43 -4.51
N TYR A 183 8.76 2.32 -5.15
CA TYR A 183 7.63 3.00 -4.51
C TYR A 183 6.50 2.04 -4.10
N PHE A 184 6.21 1.01 -4.91
CA PHE A 184 5.26 -0.03 -4.52
C PHE A 184 5.79 -0.91 -3.39
N ASP A 185 7.06 -1.34 -3.48
CA ASP A 185 7.68 -2.22 -2.49
C ASP A 185 7.86 -1.54 -1.13
N SER A 186 8.03 -0.21 -1.12
CA SER A 186 8.07 0.61 0.10
C SER A 186 6.70 1.13 0.53
N HIS A 187 5.63 0.83 -0.22
CA HIS A 187 4.28 1.38 -0.05
C HIS A 187 4.20 2.92 -0.05
N LEU A 188 5.16 3.62 -0.67
CA LEU A 188 5.06 5.06 -0.91
C LEU A 188 3.90 5.38 -1.85
N VAL A 189 3.64 4.48 -2.80
CA VAL A 189 2.48 4.53 -3.69
C VAL A 189 1.54 3.39 -3.34
N LEU A 190 0.28 3.73 -3.10
CA LEU A 190 -0.81 2.81 -2.84
C LEU A 190 -1.63 2.61 -4.12
N CYS A 191 -2.10 1.38 -4.31
CA CYS A 191 -2.96 1.00 -5.41
C CYS A 191 -4.39 0.86 -4.89
N TYR A 192 -5.36 1.45 -5.58
CA TYR A 192 -6.78 1.38 -5.26
C TYR A 192 -7.57 0.83 -6.44
N GLN A 193 -8.74 0.22 -6.18
CA GLN A 193 -9.56 -0.35 -7.25
C GLN A 193 -11.05 -0.24 -6.93
N ASN A 194 -11.73 0.70 -7.60
CA ASN A 194 -13.17 0.96 -7.46
C ASN A 194 -13.83 1.06 -8.85
N GLY A 195 -13.77 -0.01 -9.64
CA GLY A 195 -14.19 -0.04 -11.05
C GLY A 195 -12.98 0.01 -11.98
N SER A 196 -12.18 1.08 -11.89
CA SER A 196 -10.84 1.15 -12.45
C SER A 196 -9.77 1.13 -11.36
N GLU A 197 -8.56 0.75 -11.75
CA GLU A 197 -7.37 0.87 -10.92
C GLU A 197 -6.81 2.29 -11.00
N TRP A 198 -6.33 2.80 -9.86
CA TRP A 198 -5.67 4.09 -9.75
C TRP A 198 -4.67 4.09 -8.60
N TYR A 199 -3.80 5.08 -8.59
CA TYR A 199 -2.68 5.17 -7.66
C TYR A 199 -2.73 6.46 -6.85
N ASP A 200 -2.16 6.43 -5.65
CA ASP A 200 -1.96 7.64 -4.86
C ASP A 200 -0.77 7.49 -3.93
N VAL A 201 -0.23 8.61 -3.48
CA VAL A 201 0.84 8.64 -2.49
C VAL A 201 0.28 8.35 -1.11
N HIS A 202 1.02 7.57 -0.32
CA HIS A 202 0.66 7.25 1.06
C HIS A 202 0.44 8.55 1.87
N PRO A 203 -0.74 8.74 2.51
CA PRO A 203 -1.08 10.01 3.15
C PRO A 203 -0.09 10.48 4.22
N ILE A 204 0.54 9.54 4.94
CA ILE A 204 1.57 9.84 5.95
C ILE A 204 2.77 10.66 5.45
N VAL A 205 3.01 10.76 4.14
CA VAL A 205 4.10 11.58 3.55
C VAL A 205 3.60 12.66 2.59
N ARG A 206 2.30 12.93 2.57
CA ARG A 206 1.71 13.85 1.58
C ARG A 206 2.16 15.29 1.76
N ASP A 207 2.48 15.71 2.97
CA ASP A 207 2.98 17.06 3.27
C ASP A 207 4.38 17.36 2.73
N VAL A 208 5.14 16.33 2.34
CA VAL A 208 6.49 16.47 1.75
C VAL A 208 6.51 16.20 0.24
N VAL A 209 5.34 15.99 -0.37
CA VAL A 209 5.14 15.66 -1.78
C VAL A 209 4.36 16.77 -2.48
#